data_AF-A0A349XWL0-F1
#
_entry.id   AF-A0A349XWL0-F1
#
_cell.length_a   1.000
_cell.length_b   1.000
_cell.length_c   1.000
_cell.angle_alpha   90.00
_cell.angle_beta   90.00
_cell.angle_gamma   90.00
#
_symmetry.space_group_name_H-M   'P 1'
#
loop_
_entity.id
_entity.type
_entity.pdbx_description
1 polymer ?
#
loop_
_entity_poly.entity_id
_entity_poly.type
_entity_poly.pdbx_seq_one_letter_code
_entity_poly.pdbx_strand_id
1 'polypeptide(L)'
;GLLNTWVLYLIATKDGATSTTTLILAGIAVAAISGAMTGLMIFVADDRALRDITFWSLGSLGGATPAKVLATLPFIIVVLAIIPFVARGLDALILGDAAAFHMGIPVQRLKRVVILAVAAACGASVAAAGSIGFVGIVVPHLLRLAIGPSHRFLLPASALGGAALLLLADSFARTVAAPAELPIGVVTALIGAPVFLFLLLGRGGFSMRNMS
;
A
#
# COMPACT_ATOMS: atom_id res chain seq x y z
N GLY A 1 5.91 -4.12 11.01
CA GLY A 1 5.94 -3.05 9.99
C GLY A 1 7.18 -2.19 10.12
N LEU A 2 7.16 -1.21 11.03
CA LEU A 2 8.23 -0.23 11.24
C LEU A 2 9.63 -0.84 11.41
N LEU A 3 9.77 -1.85 12.28
CA LEU A 3 11.06 -2.53 12.50
C LEU A 3 11.60 -3.16 11.21
N ASN A 4 10.75 -3.84 10.45
CA ASN A 4 11.13 -4.43 9.18
C ASN A 4 11.59 -3.35 8.18
N THR A 5 10.79 -2.30 7.98
CA THR A 5 11.19 -1.18 7.11
C THR A 5 12.47 -0.51 7.56
N TRP A 6 12.71 -0.39 8.87
CA TRP A 6 13.94 0.18 9.39
C TRP A 6 15.16 -0.71 9.08
N VAL A 7 15.04 -2.02 9.27
CA VAL A 7 16.07 -3.01 8.88
C VAL A 7 16.33 -2.95 7.38
N LEU A 8 15.29 -2.93 6.55
CA LEU A 8 15.39 -2.80 5.10
C LEU A 8 16.10 -1.51 4.70
N TYR A 9 15.77 -0.40 5.36
CA TYR A 9 16.40 0.88 5.10
C TYR A 9 17.90 0.87 5.43
N LEU A 10 18.30 0.25 6.54
CA LEU A 10 19.71 0.10 6.92
C LEU A 10 20.48 -0.78 5.93
N ILE A 11 19.87 -1.87 5.45
CA ILE A 11 20.50 -2.78 4.48
C ILE A 11 20.62 -2.11 3.10
N ALA A 12 19.61 -1.35 2.68
CA ALA A 12 19.54 -0.73 1.37
C ALA A 12 20.30 0.61 1.26
N THR A 13 20.70 1.19 2.40
CA THR A 13 21.49 2.42 2.44
C THR A 13 22.97 2.08 2.63
N LYS A 14 23.77 2.23 1.58
CA LYS A 14 25.23 2.17 1.65
C LYS A 14 25.81 3.52 1.22
N ASP A 15 26.82 4.00 1.96
CA ASP A 15 27.51 5.26 1.70
C ASP A 15 26.58 6.49 1.54
N GLY A 16 25.48 6.52 2.29
CA GLY A 16 24.50 7.61 2.24
C GLY A 16 23.56 7.60 1.03
N ALA A 17 23.69 6.64 0.12
CA ALA A 17 22.81 6.46 -1.03
C ALA A 17 21.88 5.25 -0.82
N THR A 18 20.56 5.49 -0.96
CA THR A 18 19.56 4.41 -0.90
C THR A 18 19.38 3.83 -2.31
N SER A 19 19.80 2.58 -2.52
CA SER A 19 19.59 1.87 -3.79
C SER A 19 18.16 1.30 -3.85
N THR A 20 17.35 1.76 -4.81
CA THR A 20 15.97 1.26 -4.99
C THR A 20 15.95 -0.24 -5.29
N THR A 21 16.88 -0.74 -6.11
CA THR A 21 16.99 -2.16 -6.45
C THR A 21 17.33 -3.01 -5.22
N THR A 22 18.28 -2.54 -4.40
CA THR A 22 18.66 -3.23 -3.15
C THR A 22 17.51 -3.22 -2.15
N LEU A 23 16.75 -2.12 -2.08
CA LEU A 23 15.56 -2.02 -1.23
C LEU A 23 14.48 -3.03 -1.65
N ILE A 24 14.26 -3.21 -2.95
CA ILE A 24 13.30 -4.20 -3.48
C ILE A 24 13.76 -5.63 -3.13
N LEU A 25 15.02 -5.97 -3.41
CA LEU A 25 15.56 -7.31 -3.13
C LEU A 25 15.54 -7.63 -1.63
N ALA A 26 15.97 -6.68 -0.79
CA ALA A 26 15.91 -6.82 0.65
C ALA A 26 14.45 -7.01 1.12
N GLY A 27 13.51 -6.24 0.56
CA GLY A 27 12.09 -6.34 0.85
C GLY A 27 11.53 -7.74 0.58
N ILE A 28 11.88 -8.33 -0.56
CA ILE A 28 11.50 -9.71 -0.91
C ILE A 28 12.08 -10.71 0.10
N ALA A 29 13.35 -10.57 0.47
CA ALA A 29 14.00 -11.45 1.45
C ALA A 29 13.31 -11.39 2.83
N VAL A 30 13.02 -10.18 3.34
CA VAL A 30 12.38 -10.07 4.66
C VAL A 30 10.91 -10.47 4.61
N ALA A 31 10.22 -10.28 3.49
CA ALA A 31 8.87 -10.82 3.29
C ALA A 31 8.89 -12.36 3.38
N ALA A 32 9.87 -13.02 2.76
CA ALA A 32 10.02 -14.47 2.83
C ALA A 32 10.29 -14.96 4.27
N ILE A 33 11.19 -14.28 5.01
CA ILE A 33 11.45 -14.60 6.43
C ILE A 33 10.19 -14.43 7.28
N SER A 34 9.46 -13.32 7.10
CA SER A 34 8.22 -13.04 7.82
C SER A 34 7.14 -14.08 7.51
N GLY A 35 7.05 -14.52 6.25
CA GLY A 35 6.17 -15.60 5.80
C GLY A 35 6.53 -16.93 6.44
N ALA A 36 7.81 -17.29 6.50
CA ALA A 36 8.30 -18.50 7.15
C ALA A 36 7.99 -18.50 8.66
N MET A 37 8.19 -17.38 9.35
CA MET A 37 7.81 -17.24 10.77
C MET A 37 6.31 -17.37 10.98
N THR A 38 5.50 -16.79 10.09
CA THR A 38 4.03 -16.93 10.13
C THR A 38 3.62 -18.39 9.91
N GLY A 39 4.25 -19.08 8.96
CA GLY A 39 4.04 -20.52 8.73
C GLY A 39 4.39 -21.38 9.94
N LEU A 40 5.47 -21.05 10.65
CA LEU A 40 5.83 -21.74 11.90
C LEU A 40 4.79 -21.51 13.01
N MET A 41 4.27 -20.29 13.14
CA MET A 41 3.19 -19.99 14.09
C MET A 41 1.91 -20.77 13.75
N ILE A 42 1.57 -20.86 12.46
CA ILE A 42 0.44 -21.66 11.96
C ILE A 42 0.63 -23.14 12.28
N PHE A 43 1.85 -23.68 12.11
CA PHE A 43 2.14 -25.09 12.37
C PHE A 43 1.92 -25.51 13.84
N VAL A 44 2.15 -24.59 14.79
CA VAL A 44 2.00 -24.84 16.24
C VAL A 44 0.63 -24.38 16.75
N ALA A 45 -0.17 -23.67 15.96
CA ALA A 45 -1.47 -23.12 16.35
C ALA A 45 -2.55 -24.20 16.53
N ASP A 46 -3.46 -23.97 17.47
CA ASP A 46 -4.69 -24.75 17.59
C ASP A 46 -5.76 -24.27 16.57
N ASP A 47 -6.86 -25.01 16.43
CA ASP A 47 -7.92 -24.69 15.45
C ASP A 47 -8.52 -23.28 15.62
N ARG A 48 -8.51 -22.76 16.85
CA ARG A 48 -9.02 -21.41 17.15
C ARG A 48 -8.04 -20.35 16.68
N ALA A 49 -6.77 -20.44 17.09
CA ALA A 49 -5.73 -19.52 16.66
C ALA A 49 -5.55 -19.56 15.14
N LEU A 50 -5.64 -20.74 14.51
CA LEU A 50 -5.57 -20.89 13.06
C LEU A 50 -6.69 -20.11 12.35
N ARG A 51 -7.91 -20.22 12.88
CA ARG A 51 -9.07 -19.49 12.35
C ARG A 51 -8.88 -17.98 12.49
N ASP A 52 -8.43 -17.52 13.66
CA ASP A 52 -8.20 -16.10 13.93
C ASP A 52 -7.09 -15.53 13.03
N ILE A 53 -5.98 -16.25 12.85
CA ILE A 53 -4.89 -15.89 11.95
C ILE A 53 -5.40 -15.79 10.50
N THR A 54 -6.23 -16.75 10.08
CA THR A 54 -6.78 -16.78 8.71
C THR A 54 -7.69 -15.58 8.47
N PHE A 55 -8.65 -15.32 9.36
CA PHE A 55 -9.55 -14.17 9.21
C PHE A 55 -8.83 -12.83 9.31
N TRP A 56 -7.86 -12.70 10.21
CA TRP A 56 -7.03 -11.49 10.29
C TRP A 56 -6.23 -11.26 9.00
N SER A 57 -5.69 -12.34 8.42
CA SER A 57 -4.93 -12.27 7.15
C SER A 57 -5.79 -11.90 5.95
N LEU A 58 -7.08 -12.23 5.96
CA LEU A 58 -8.03 -11.86 4.89
C LEU A 58 -8.50 -10.41 4.96
N GLY A 59 -8.25 -9.72 6.08
CA GLY A 59 -8.61 -8.31 6.27
C GLY A 59 -10.11 -8.08 6.51
N SER A 60 -10.43 -7.38 7.60
CA SER A 60 -11.81 -7.06 7.99
C SER A 60 -11.89 -5.75 8.77
N LEU A 61 -12.94 -4.96 8.51
CA LEU A 61 -13.32 -3.81 9.33
C LEU A 61 -14.39 -4.17 10.38
N GLY A 62 -14.83 -5.43 10.46
CA GLY A 62 -15.80 -5.91 11.44
C GLY A 62 -15.36 -5.69 12.90
N GLY A 63 -14.06 -5.80 13.17
CA GLY A 63 -13.47 -5.60 14.49
C GLY A 63 -13.06 -4.15 14.81
N ALA A 64 -13.59 -3.15 14.11
CA ALA A 64 -13.24 -1.75 14.34
C ALA A 64 -13.74 -1.25 15.71
N THR A 65 -12.84 -0.67 16.50
CA THR A 65 -13.18 -0.04 17.78
C THR A 65 -12.64 1.39 17.80
N PRO A 66 -13.26 2.31 18.57
CA PRO A 66 -12.73 3.67 18.72
C PRO A 66 -11.27 3.71 19.15
N ALA A 67 -10.85 2.77 20.01
CA ALA A 67 -9.46 2.62 20.44
C ALA A 67 -8.52 2.29 19.27
N LYS A 68 -8.89 1.34 18.39
CA LYS A 68 -8.10 1.02 17.18
C LYS A 68 -8.02 2.22 16.24
N VAL A 69 -9.13 2.92 16.04
CA VAL A 69 -9.18 4.12 15.18
C VAL A 69 -8.26 5.21 15.73
N LEU A 70 -8.36 5.53 17.02
CA LEU A 70 -7.52 6.52 17.69
C LEU A 70 -6.04 6.14 17.66
N ALA A 71 -5.71 4.85 17.77
CA ALA A 71 -4.33 4.37 17.67
C ALA A 71 -3.74 4.51 16.25
N THR A 72 -4.55 4.33 15.20
CA THR A 72 -4.09 4.43 13.80
C THR A 72 -4.09 5.88 13.30
N LEU A 73 -4.99 6.72 13.80
CA LEU A 73 -5.20 8.11 13.38
C LEU A 73 -3.93 8.99 13.33
N PRO A 74 -3.03 9.01 14.34
CA PRO A 74 -1.85 9.88 14.29
C PRO A 74 -0.93 9.57 13.11
N PHE A 75 -0.80 8.29 12.74
CA PHE A 75 0.02 7.89 11.59
C PHE A 75 -0.57 8.37 10.26
N ILE A 76 -1.90 8.33 10.13
CA ILE A 76 -2.60 8.83 8.95
C ILE A 76 -2.48 10.36 8.86
N ILE A 77 -2.67 11.07 9.96
CA ILE A 77 -2.52 12.53 10.01
C ILE A 77 -1.11 12.95 9.60
N VAL A 78 -0.07 12.27 10.10
CA VAL A 78 1.31 12.55 9.73
C VAL A 78 1.52 12.38 8.22
N VAL A 79 1.03 11.28 7.62
CA VAL A 79 1.15 11.08 6.18
C VAL A 79 0.43 12.18 5.39
N LEU A 80 -0.79 12.53 5.78
CA LEU A 80 -1.54 13.60 5.13
C LEU A 80 -0.84 14.97 5.27
N ALA A 81 -0.28 15.27 6.43
CA ALA A 81 0.42 16.52 6.70
C ALA A 81 1.72 16.66 5.89
N ILE A 82 2.43 15.57 5.59
CA ILE A 82 3.68 15.65 4.82
C ILE A 82 3.46 15.78 3.30
N ILE A 83 2.27 15.42 2.77
CA ILE A 83 1.95 15.46 1.33
C ILE A 83 2.41 16.75 0.62
N PRO A 84 2.02 17.97 1.07
CA PRO A 84 2.39 19.19 0.36
C PRO A 84 3.91 19.42 0.28
N PHE A 85 4.66 18.90 1.26
CA PHE A 85 6.12 19.05 1.32
C PHE A 85 6.85 18.04 0.44
N VAL A 86 6.28 16.84 0.25
CA VAL A 86 6.91 15.77 -0.54
C VAL A 86 6.44 15.73 -2.00
N ALA A 87 5.25 16.24 -2.31
CA ALA A 87 4.63 16.13 -3.63
C ALA A 87 5.52 16.64 -4.78
N ARG A 88 6.13 17.83 -4.63
CA ARG A 88 7.05 18.38 -5.66
C ARG A 88 8.31 17.53 -5.84
N GLY A 89 8.85 17.02 -4.73
CA GLY A 89 10.00 16.13 -4.77
C GLY A 89 9.68 14.79 -5.44
N LEU A 90 8.47 14.26 -5.20
CA LEU A 90 7.99 13.04 -5.86
C LEU A 90 7.77 13.25 -7.35
N ASP A 91 7.25 14.41 -7.77
CA ASP A 91 7.14 14.78 -9.19
C ASP A 91 8.53 14.86 -9.84
N ALA A 92 9.52 15.48 -9.17
CA ALA A 92 10.90 15.56 -9.66
C ALA A 92 11.57 14.18 -9.78
N LEU A 93 11.28 13.27 -8.85
CA LEU A 93 11.80 11.89 -8.88
C LEU A 93 11.34 11.08 -10.09
N ILE A 94 10.23 11.44 -10.74
CA ILE A 94 9.80 10.79 -11.99
C ILE A 94 10.84 10.99 -13.11
N LEU A 95 11.55 12.12 -13.11
CA LEU A 95 12.61 12.41 -14.08
C LEU A 95 13.93 11.68 -13.76
N GLY A 96 13.99 10.97 -12.63
CA GLY A 96 15.15 10.24 -12.14
C GLY A 96 15.90 10.96 -11.00
N ASP A 97 16.67 10.18 -10.25
CA ASP A 97 17.41 10.65 -9.06
C ASP A 97 18.39 11.79 -9.39
N ALA A 98 19.12 11.69 -10.50
CA ALA A 98 20.09 12.70 -10.92
C ALA A 98 19.41 14.02 -11.29
N ALA A 99 18.31 13.97 -12.06
CA ALA A 99 17.55 15.16 -12.43
C ALA A 99 16.94 15.85 -11.20
N ALA A 100 16.35 15.08 -10.28
CA ALA A 100 15.84 15.61 -9.01
C ALA A 100 16.93 16.29 -8.16
N PHE A 101 18.13 15.70 -8.11
CA PHE A 101 19.26 16.28 -7.42
C PHE A 101 19.69 17.63 -8.03
N HIS A 102 19.78 17.71 -9.37
CA HIS A 102 20.10 18.97 -10.06
C HIS A 102 19.02 20.05 -9.92
N MET A 103 17.77 19.67 -9.65
CA MET A 103 16.68 20.59 -9.31
C MET A 103 16.73 21.06 -7.84
N GLY A 104 17.78 20.69 -7.07
CA GLY A 104 17.96 21.11 -5.67
C GLY A 104 17.15 20.30 -4.67
N ILE A 105 16.52 19.20 -5.08
CA ILE A 105 15.75 18.34 -4.17
C ILE A 105 16.73 17.46 -3.37
N PRO A 106 16.65 17.43 -2.02
CA PRO A 106 17.44 16.52 -1.21
C PRO A 106 16.90 15.09 -1.31
N VAL A 107 17.19 14.41 -2.43
CA VAL A 107 16.62 13.11 -2.86
C VAL A 107 16.65 12.07 -1.74
N GLN A 108 17.78 11.92 -1.05
CA GLN A 108 17.92 10.90 0.00
C GLN A 108 17.05 11.21 1.23
N ARG A 109 16.93 12.48 1.62
CA ARG A 109 16.04 12.89 2.72
C ARG A 109 14.58 12.70 2.35
N LEU A 110 14.20 13.05 1.13
CA LEU A 110 12.86 12.84 0.59
C LEU A 110 12.47 11.36 0.62
N LYS A 111 13.34 10.48 0.06
CA LYS A 111 13.11 9.02 0.07
C LYS A 111 12.95 8.50 1.50
N ARG A 112 13.83 8.89 2.43
CA ARG A 112 13.77 8.47 3.84
C ARG A 112 12.45 8.86 4.50
N VAL A 113 12.04 10.13 4.38
CA VAL A 113 10.81 10.63 5.00
C VAL A 113 9.59 9.89 4.45
N VAL A 114 9.50 9.75 3.12
CA VAL A 114 8.37 9.08 2.47
C VAL A 114 8.31 7.59 2.84
N ILE A 115 9.43 6.88 2.77
CA ILE A 115 9.50 5.44 3.11
C ILE A 115 9.06 5.20 4.55
N LEU A 116 9.58 5.99 5.51
CA LEU A 116 9.25 5.81 6.93
C LEU A 116 7.79 6.17 7.23
N ALA A 117 7.29 7.27 6.67
CA ALA A 117 5.91 7.70 6.90
C ALA A 117 4.90 6.69 6.32
N VAL A 118 5.12 6.22 5.09
CA VAL A 118 4.27 5.21 4.45
C VAL A 118 4.35 3.89 5.21
N ALA A 119 5.53 3.45 5.63
CA ALA A 119 5.67 2.23 6.42
C ALA A 119 4.96 2.30 7.77
N ALA A 120 5.00 3.45 8.44
CA ALA A 120 4.29 3.67 9.68
C ALA A 120 2.77 3.58 9.48
N ALA A 121 2.24 4.30 8.49
CA ALA A 121 0.82 4.33 8.20
C ALA A 121 0.29 2.98 7.69
N CYS A 122 1.00 2.32 6.77
CA CYS A 122 0.64 0.98 6.31
C CYS A 122 0.71 -0.03 7.46
N GLY A 123 1.75 0.04 8.31
CA GLY A 123 1.88 -0.83 9.47
C GLY A 123 0.72 -0.67 10.46
N ALA A 124 0.35 0.57 10.80
CA ALA A 124 -0.78 0.86 11.67
C ALA A 124 -2.13 0.45 11.07
N SER A 125 -2.29 0.62 9.74
CA SER A 125 -3.51 0.22 9.03
C SER A 125 -3.66 -1.30 9.01
N VAL A 126 -2.60 -2.03 8.65
CA VAL A 126 -2.60 -3.50 8.61
C VAL A 126 -2.76 -4.10 10.00
N ALA A 127 -2.16 -3.50 11.04
CA ALA A 127 -2.35 -3.95 12.41
C ALA A 127 -3.82 -3.83 12.87
N ALA A 128 -4.53 -2.78 12.44
CA ALA A 128 -5.91 -2.53 12.85
C ALA A 128 -6.94 -3.31 12.02
N ALA A 129 -6.74 -3.41 10.70
CA ALA A 129 -7.73 -3.93 9.74
C ALA A 129 -7.32 -5.23 9.04
N GLY A 130 -6.12 -5.75 9.30
CA GLY A 130 -5.56 -6.90 8.58
C GLY A 130 -5.02 -6.54 7.20
N SER A 131 -4.68 -7.56 6.40
CA SER A 131 -4.11 -7.35 5.07
C SER A 131 -5.20 -7.06 4.03
N ILE A 132 -5.15 -5.87 3.42
CA ILE A 132 -6.07 -5.46 2.34
C ILE A 132 -5.25 -5.08 1.11
N GLY A 133 -5.45 -5.82 0.02
CA GLY A 133 -4.72 -5.64 -1.24
C GLY A 133 -5.44 -4.76 -2.26
N PHE A 134 -4.78 -4.50 -3.39
CA PHE A 134 -5.27 -3.84 -4.59
C PHE A 134 -5.69 -2.36 -4.49
N VAL A 135 -6.27 -1.90 -3.37
CA VAL A 135 -6.73 -0.51 -3.22
C VAL A 135 -5.60 0.49 -3.50
N GLY A 136 -4.41 0.24 -2.94
CA GLY A 136 -3.23 1.08 -3.13
C GLY A 136 -2.63 1.07 -4.53
N ILE A 137 -3.07 0.18 -5.42
CA ILE A 137 -2.63 0.11 -6.82
C ILE A 137 -3.73 0.66 -7.73
N VAL A 138 -4.96 0.18 -7.57
CA VAL A 138 -6.10 0.49 -8.44
C VAL A 138 -6.50 1.96 -8.33
N VAL A 139 -6.70 2.47 -7.11
CA VAL A 139 -7.19 3.83 -6.89
C VAL A 139 -6.25 4.90 -7.45
N PRO A 140 -4.96 4.96 -7.07
CA PRO A 140 -4.07 5.98 -7.62
C PRO A 140 -3.86 5.82 -9.12
N HIS A 141 -3.98 4.62 -9.68
CA HIS A 141 -3.88 4.43 -11.13
C HIS A 141 -5.10 5.00 -11.88
N LEU A 142 -6.31 4.68 -11.43
CA LEU A 142 -7.54 5.23 -12.01
C LEU A 142 -7.58 6.76 -11.92
N LEU A 143 -7.21 7.31 -10.76
CA LEU A 143 -7.13 8.76 -10.58
C LEU A 143 -6.05 9.38 -11.45
N ARG A 144 -4.90 8.73 -11.62
CA ARG A 144 -3.85 9.23 -12.53
C ARG A 144 -4.33 9.36 -13.97
N LEU A 145 -5.21 8.46 -14.42
CA LEU A 145 -5.84 8.56 -15.74
C LEU A 145 -6.87 9.70 -15.83
N ALA A 146 -7.57 10.00 -14.73
CA ALA A 146 -8.63 11.01 -14.70
C ALA A 146 -8.14 12.45 -14.46
N ILE A 147 -7.22 12.65 -13.51
CA ILE A 147 -6.76 13.98 -13.06
C ILE A 147 -5.29 14.27 -13.39
N GLY A 148 -4.57 13.31 -13.97
CA GLY A 148 -3.17 13.46 -14.38
C GLY A 148 -2.14 13.03 -13.31
N PRO A 149 -0.84 13.18 -13.63
CA PRO A 149 0.24 12.55 -12.85
C PRO A 149 0.76 13.35 -11.65
N SER A 150 0.39 14.62 -11.49
CA SER A 150 0.95 15.47 -10.43
C SER A 150 0.57 14.97 -9.04
N HIS A 151 1.57 14.69 -8.21
CA HIS A 151 1.39 14.13 -6.88
C HIS A 151 0.65 15.08 -5.93
N ARG A 152 0.66 16.40 -6.19
CA ARG A 152 -0.03 17.40 -5.35
C ARG A 152 -1.52 17.11 -5.21
N PHE A 153 -2.18 16.77 -6.31
CA PHE A 153 -3.61 16.46 -6.33
C PHE A 153 -3.86 14.97 -6.25
N LEU A 154 -2.96 14.17 -6.83
CA LEU A 154 -3.11 12.72 -6.87
C LEU A 154 -3.08 12.07 -5.48
N LEU A 155 -2.18 12.50 -4.59
CA LEU A 155 -2.05 11.93 -3.24
C LEU A 155 -3.31 12.13 -2.37
N PRO A 156 -3.85 13.36 -2.20
CA PRO A 156 -5.07 13.55 -1.42
C PRO A 156 -6.29 12.91 -2.09
N ALA A 157 -6.40 12.99 -3.42
CA ALA A 157 -7.47 12.32 -4.15
C ALA A 157 -7.42 10.79 -3.98
N SER A 158 -6.23 10.19 -3.97
CA SER A 158 -6.05 8.75 -3.75
C SER A 158 -6.40 8.34 -2.32
N ALA A 159 -6.09 9.17 -1.32
CA ALA A 159 -6.50 8.92 0.05
C ALA A 159 -8.03 8.90 0.19
N LEU A 160 -8.72 9.90 -0.37
CA LEU A 160 -10.18 9.98 -0.35
C LEU A 160 -10.84 8.89 -1.20
N GLY A 161 -10.34 8.64 -2.41
CA GLY A 161 -10.84 7.60 -3.30
C GLY A 161 -10.65 6.20 -2.72
N GLY A 162 -9.54 5.96 -2.01
CA GLY A 162 -9.28 4.71 -1.30
C GLY A 162 -10.24 4.51 -0.14
N ALA A 163 -10.47 5.55 0.66
CA ALA A 163 -11.45 5.51 1.75
C ALA A 163 -12.87 5.26 1.22
N ALA A 164 -13.28 5.95 0.16
CA ALA A 164 -14.58 5.76 -0.46
C ALA A 164 -14.75 4.34 -1.03
N LEU A 165 -13.76 3.82 -1.75
CA LEU A 165 -13.77 2.46 -2.28
C LEU A 165 -13.87 1.42 -1.16
N LEU A 166 -13.12 1.58 -0.07
CA LEU A 166 -13.15 0.68 1.07
C LEU A 166 -14.51 0.70 1.78
N LEU A 167 -15.11 1.88 1.97
CA LEU A 167 -16.45 2.00 2.58
C LEU A 167 -17.53 1.33 1.72
N LEU A 168 -17.46 1.48 0.40
CA LEU A 168 -18.38 0.81 -0.52
C LEU A 168 -18.17 -0.71 -0.51
N ALA A 169 -16.91 -1.17 -0.52
CA ALA A 169 -16.59 -2.60 -0.45
C ALA A 169 -17.05 -3.22 0.88
N ASP A 170 -16.86 -2.55 2.01
CA ASP A 170 -17.32 -2.99 3.33
C ASP A 170 -18.84 -3.06 3.41
N SER A 171 -19.53 -2.01 2.93
CA SER A 171 -20.99 -1.99 2.88
C SER A 171 -21.53 -3.13 2.03
N PHE A 172 -20.95 -3.35 0.84
CA PHE A 172 -21.33 -4.47 -0.03
C PHE A 172 -21.08 -5.84 0.63
N ALA A 173 -19.90 -6.04 1.23
CA ALA A 173 -19.55 -7.27 1.93
C ALA A 173 -20.56 -7.63 3.04
N ARG A 174 -20.98 -6.63 3.83
CA ARG A 174 -21.97 -6.80 4.90
C ARG A 174 -23.37 -7.13 4.38
N THR A 175 -23.77 -6.59 3.23
CA THR A 175 -25.10 -6.84 2.64
C THR A 175 -25.23 -8.21 1.98
N VAL A 176 -24.19 -8.67 1.28
CA VAL A 176 -24.26 -9.89 0.46
C VAL A 176 -24.11 -11.16 1.28
N ALA A 177 -23.37 -11.12 2.38
CA ALA A 177 -23.00 -12.31 3.14
C ALA A 177 -23.78 -12.49 4.46
N ALA A 178 -24.73 -11.62 4.80
CA ALA A 178 -25.49 -11.71 6.05
C ALA A 178 -26.14 -13.11 6.21
N PRO A 179 -26.00 -13.80 7.36
CA PRO A 179 -25.44 -13.36 8.66
C PRO A 179 -23.92 -13.58 8.84
N ALA A 180 -23.21 -14.09 7.84
CA ALA A 180 -21.76 -14.27 7.87
C ALA A 180 -21.02 -12.98 7.50
N GLU A 181 -19.87 -12.72 8.12
CA GLU A 181 -19.03 -11.57 7.77
C GLU A 181 -18.01 -11.97 6.69
N LEU A 182 -18.24 -11.52 5.45
CA LEU A 182 -17.27 -11.71 4.38
C LEU A 182 -16.08 -10.75 4.57
N PRO A 183 -14.83 -11.25 4.61
CA PRO A 183 -13.66 -10.39 4.71
C PRO A 183 -13.54 -9.45 3.51
N ILE A 184 -13.40 -8.15 3.78
CA ILE A 184 -13.33 -7.12 2.73
C ILE A 184 -12.10 -7.30 1.81
N GLY A 185 -11.02 -7.93 2.28
CA GLY A 185 -9.86 -8.23 1.45
C GLY A 185 -10.20 -9.16 0.28
N VAL A 186 -11.15 -10.08 0.48
CA VAL A 186 -11.64 -10.97 -0.60
C VAL A 186 -12.39 -10.15 -1.65
N VAL A 187 -13.30 -9.26 -1.22
CA VAL A 187 -14.09 -8.40 -2.13
C VAL A 187 -13.17 -7.47 -2.93
N THR A 188 -12.25 -6.79 -2.24
CA THR A 188 -11.29 -5.89 -2.90
C THR A 188 -10.35 -6.61 -3.85
N ALA A 189 -9.95 -7.86 -3.57
CA ALA A 189 -9.14 -8.67 -4.48
C ALA A 189 -9.93 -9.13 -5.71
N LEU A 190 -11.17 -9.61 -5.52
CA LEU A 190 -12.04 -10.04 -6.61
C LEU A 190 -12.37 -8.93 -7.60
N ILE A 191 -12.46 -7.69 -7.14
CA ILE A 191 -12.68 -6.51 -8.01
C ILE A 191 -11.34 -5.98 -8.53
N GLY A 192 -10.34 -5.87 -7.67
CA GLY A 192 -9.07 -5.23 -7.97
C GLY A 192 -8.22 -6.03 -8.96
N ALA A 193 -8.21 -7.36 -8.88
CA ALA A 193 -7.41 -8.20 -9.78
C ALA A 193 -7.90 -8.13 -11.24
N PRO A 194 -9.20 -8.26 -11.56
CA PRO A 194 -9.69 -8.06 -12.93
C PRO A 194 -9.44 -6.65 -13.46
N VAL A 195 -9.66 -5.62 -12.64
CA VAL A 195 -9.40 -4.22 -13.05
C VAL A 195 -7.92 -4.03 -13.37
N PHE A 196 -7.02 -4.54 -12.53
CA PHE A 196 -5.59 -4.46 -12.77
C PHE A 196 -5.15 -5.25 -14.01
N LEU A 197 -5.67 -6.47 -14.19
CA LEU A 197 -5.42 -7.28 -15.40
C LEU A 197 -5.92 -6.57 -16.66
N PHE A 198 -7.11 -6.00 -16.64
CA PHE A 198 -7.66 -5.24 -17.75
C PHE A 198 -6.77 -4.04 -18.11
N LEU A 199 -6.28 -3.30 -17.12
CA LEU A 199 -5.36 -2.18 -17.32
C LEU A 199 -4.01 -2.63 -17.88
N LEU A 200 -3.49 -3.78 -17.42
CA LEU A 200 -2.25 -4.37 -17.92
C LEU A 200 -2.37 -4.79 -19.39
N LEU A 201 -3.46 -5.50 -19.72
CA LEU A 201 -3.73 -5.97 -21.09
C LEU A 201 -4.07 -4.81 -22.04
N GLY A 202 -4.79 -3.79 -21.56
CA GLY A 202 -5.16 -2.61 -22.35
C GLY A 202 -3.94 -1.78 -22.80
N ARG A 203 -2.83 -1.79 -22.05
CA ARG A 203 -1.58 -1.12 -22.46
C ARG A 203 -0.70 -1.97 -23.38
N GLY A 204 -0.95 -3.28 -23.46
CA GLY A 204 -0.28 -4.23 -24.36
C GLY A 204 -1.02 -4.51 -25.67
N GLY A 205 -2.19 -3.89 -25.92
CA GLY A 205 -3.13 -4.36 -26.95
C GLY A 205 -3.67 -3.32 -27.93
N PHE A 206 -3.15 -2.09 -28.00
CA PHE A 206 -3.64 -1.07 -28.94
C PHE A 206 -2.61 -0.59 -29.99
N SER A 207 -1.48 -1.28 -30.17
CA SER A 207 -0.42 -0.85 -31.10
C SER A 207 -0.01 -1.90 -32.15
N MET A 208 -0.90 -2.79 -32.58
CA MET A 208 -0.64 -3.69 -33.75
C MET A 208 -1.92 -4.10 -34.50
N ARG A 209 -2.81 -3.16 -34.88
CA ARG A 209 -3.96 -3.50 -35.76
C ARG A 209 -4.36 -2.49 -36.83
N ASN A 210 -3.61 -1.40 -37.04
CA ASN A 210 -3.88 -0.41 -38.11
C ASN A 210 -2.68 -0.21 -39.06
N MET A 211 -2.01 -1.29 -39.45
CA MET A 211 -1.09 -1.30 -40.61
C MET A 211 -1.37 -2.55 -41.44
N SER A 212 -2.44 -2.49 -42.22
CA SER A 212 -2.67 -3.32 -43.41
C SER A 212 -3.54 -2.54 -44.37
#